data_AF-A0A535ILH4-F1
#
_entry.id   AF-A0A535ILH4-F1
#
_cell.length_a   1.000
_cell.length_b   1.000
_cell.length_c   1.000
_cell.angle_alpha   90.00
_cell.angle_beta   90.00
_cell.angle_gamma   90.00
#
_symmetry.space_group_name_H-M   'P 1'
#
loop_
_entity.id
_entity.type
_entity.pdbx_description
1 polymer ?
#
loop_
_entity_poly.entity_id
_entity_poly.type
_entity_poly.pdbx_seq_one_letter_code
_entity_poly.pdbx_strand_id
1 'polypeptide(L)'
;MPVSMAARALAGQTPFSGVYNNVTAMTSGTLLWFLADLIPLPGWLPLSNVFSLGDVLITLGGTIFILRTLLTAERQPATSSIIQEQSAAEA
;
A
#
# COMPACT_ATOMS: atom_id res chain seq x y z
N MET A 1 -13.40 -5.43 7.29
CA MET A 1 -12.55 -6.48 6.66
C MET A 1 -12.49 -7.71 7.56
N PRO A 2 -12.48 -8.94 7.01
CA PRO A 2 -12.25 -10.16 7.78
C PRO A 2 -10.84 -10.18 8.38
N VAL A 3 -10.70 -10.65 9.63
CA VAL A 3 -9.41 -10.75 10.33
C VAL A 3 -9.23 -12.11 10.99
N SER A 4 -8.02 -12.66 10.92
CA SER A 4 -7.66 -13.89 11.62
C SER A 4 -7.48 -13.66 13.12
N MET A 5 -8.19 -14.45 13.93
CA MET A 5 -8.10 -14.36 15.40
C MET A 5 -6.74 -14.79 15.92
N ALA A 6 -6.11 -15.78 15.28
CA ALA A 6 -4.77 -16.22 15.61
C ALA A 6 -3.73 -15.13 15.33
N ALA A 7 -3.86 -14.42 14.20
CA ALA A 7 -2.96 -13.33 13.85
C ALA A 7 -3.09 -12.16 14.84
N ARG A 8 -4.31 -11.81 15.26
CA ARG A 8 -4.52 -10.78 16.30
C ARG A 8 -3.87 -11.16 17.62
N ALA A 9 -4.04 -12.41 18.06
CA ALA A 9 -3.43 -12.89 19.30
C ALA A 9 -1.89 -12.80 19.24
N LEU A 10 -1.29 -13.19 18.10
CA LEU A 10 0.15 -13.08 17.87
C LEU A 10 0.64 -11.62 17.81
N ALA A 11 -0.20 -10.70 17.31
CA ALA A 11 0.07 -9.26 17.30
C ALA A 11 -0.11 -8.60 18.68
N GLY A 12 -0.48 -9.35 19.72
CA GLY A 12 -0.73 -8.85 21.07
C GLY A 12 -2.10 -8.18 21.27
N GLN A 13 -3.02 -8.36 20.32
CA GLN A 13 -4.37 -7.79 20.38
C GLN A 13 -5.38 -8.79 20.93
N THR A 14 -6.36 -8.29 21.71
CA THR A 14 -7.43 -9.13 22.27
C THR A 14 -8.29 -9.77 21.17
N PRO A 15 -8.50 -11.10 21.21
CA PRO A 15 -9.46 -11.78 20.35
C PRO A 15 -10.92 -11.36 20.64
N PHE A 16 -11.77 -11.36 19.62
CA PHE A 16 -13.20 -11.08 19.68
C PHE A 16 -13.98 -12.06 18.77
N SER A 17 -15.29 -12.11 18.94
CA SER A 17 -16.21 -12.85 18.05
C SER A 17 -17.19 -11.88 17.38
N GLY A 18 -17.56 -12.14 16.12
CA GLY A 18 -18.49 -11.28 15.39
C GLY A 18 -17.82 -10.04 14.81
N VAL A 19 -18.35 -8.86 15.07
CA VAL A 19 -17.84 -7.57 14.56
C VAL A 19 -17.22 -6.77 15.69
N TYR A 20 -16.06 -6.19 15.42
CA TYR A 20 -15.37 -5.26 16.32
C TYR A 20 -14.87 -4.07 15.49
N ASN A 21 -15.37 -2.87 15.76
CA ASN A 21 -15.11 -1.69 14.91
C ASN A 21 -15.38 -1.99 13.42
N ASN A 22 -14.39 -1.75 12.55
CA ASN A 22 -14.46 -1.99 11.11
C ASN A 22 -13.97 -3.39 10.68
N VAL A 23 -13.71 -4.28 11.64
CA VAL A 23 -13.23 -5.65 11.38
C VAL A 23 -14.27 -6.69 11.81
N THR A 24 -14.32 -7.80 11.08
CA THR A 24 -15.17 -8.96 11.40
C THR A 24 -14.30 -10.19 11.57
N ALA A 25 -14.64 -11.07 12.51
CA ALA A 25 -13.88 -12.29 12.73
C ALA A 25 -13.98 -13.19 11.48
N MET A 26 -12.84 -13.70 11.01
CA MET A 26 -12.81 -14.59 9.86
C MET A 26 -13.50 -15.92 10.19
N THR A 27 -14.39 -16.37 9.29
CA THR A 27 -15.12 -17.64 9.40
C THR A 27 -14.78 -18.57 8.24
N SER A 28 -15.16 -19.85 8.34
CA SER A 28 -14.96 -20.85 7.28
C SER A 28 -15.67 -20.50 5.95
N GLY A 29 -16.64 -19.57 5.96
CA GLY A 29 -17.33 -19.09 4.76
C GLY A 29 -16.64 -17.91 4.06
N THR A 30 -15.48 -17.47 4.55
CA THR A 30 -14.76 -16.31 3.98
C THR A 30 -14.10 -16.69 2.65
N LEU A 31 -14.75 -16.40 1.52
CA LEU A 31 -14.29 -16.80 0.18
C LEU A 31 -12.89 -16.27 -0.17
N LEU A 32 -12.63 -14.99 0.12
CA LEU A 32 -11.36 -14.30 -0.14
C LEU A 32 -10.49 -14.25 1.12
N TRP A 33 -10.38 -15.36 1.84
CA TRP A 33 -9.65 -15.45 3.10
C TRP A 33 -8.19 -15.00 2.98
N PHE A 34 -7.54 -15.19 1.82
CA PHE A 34 -6.16 -14.75 1.59
C PHE A 34 -5.99 -13.22 1.53
N LEU A 35 -7.09 -12.50 1.28
CA LEU A 35 -7.16 -11.04 1.28
C LEU A 35 -7.62 -10.49 2.63
N ALA A 36 -7.88 -11.36 3.60
CA ALA A 36 -8.13 -10.99 4.99
C ALA A 36 -6.84 -10.55 5.67
N ASP A 37 -6.98 -9.92 6.83
CA ASP A 37 -5.85 -9.58 7.68
C ASP A 37 -5.28 -10.86 8.30
N LEU A 38 -4.17 -11.33 7.72
CA LEU A 38 -3.52 -12.60 8.05
C LEU A 38 -2.12 -12.43 8.63
N ILE A 39 -1.41 -11.35 8.28
CA ILE A 39 0.00 -11.17 8.60
C ILE A 39 0.12 -10.38 9.91
N PRO A 40 0.54 -10.99 11.04
CA PRO A 40 0.73 -10.27 12.28
C PRO A 40 2.03 -9.48 12.25
N LEU A 41 2.00 -8.20 12.64
CA LEU A 41 3.22 -7.48 12.95
C LEU A 41 3.74 -7.84 14.35
N PRO A 42 5.07 -7.91 14.52
CA PRO A 42 5.67 -8.09 15.83
C PRO A 42 5.23 -7.01 16.84
N GLY A 43 4.88 -7.42 18.05
CA GLY A 43 4.40 -6.52 19.12
C GLY A 43 5.41 -5.47 19.62
N TRP A 44 6.66 -5.52 19.17
CA TRP A 44 7.68 -4.50 19.48
C TRP A 44 7.67 -3.30 18.54
N LEU A 45 6.91 -3.36 17.44
CA LEU A 45 6.69 -2.21 16.57
C LEU A 45 5.53 -1.35 17.11
N PRO A 46 5.67 -0.02 17.16
CA PRO A 46 4.54 0.85 17.46
C PRO A 46 3.45 0.64 16.39
N LEU A 47 2.18 0.55 16.82
CA LEU A 47 1.02 0.19 15.98
C LEU A 47 1.00 -1.28 15.52
N SER A 48 1.40 -2.23 16.38
CA SER A 48 1.27 -3.66 16.05
C SER A 48 -0.17 -3.99 15.64
N ASN A 49 -0.31 -4.39 14.38
CA ASN A 49 -1.60 -4.69 13.78
C ASN A 49 -1.46 -5.87 12.83
N VAL A 50 -2.60 -6.37 12.39
CA VAL A 50 -2.67 -7.40 11.37
C VAL A 50 -2.94 -6.73 10.03
N PHE A 51 -2.19 -7.12 9.00
CA PHE A 51 -2.31 -6.55 7.66
C PHE A 51 -2.75 -7.61 6.65
N SER A 52 -3.41 -7.14 5.58
CA SER A 52 -3.81 -7.96 4.45
C SER A 52 -2.69 -8.08 3.41
N LEU A 53 -2.69 -9.17 2.65
CA LEU A 53 -1.84 -9.29 1.45
C LEU A 53 -2.18 -8.21 0.40
N GLY A 54 -3.43 -7.74 0.37
CA GLY A 54 -3.85 -6.63 -0.49
C GLY A 54 -3.11 -5.34 -0.15
N ASP A 55 -2.95 -5.03 1.14
CA ASP A 55 -2.24 -3.82 1.59
C ASP A 55 -0.77 -3.84 1.15
N VAL A 56 -0.13 -5.01 1.20
CA VAL A 56 1.25 -5.20 0.74
C VAL A 56 1.37 -4.90 -0.76
N LEU A 57 0.46 -5.45 -1.57
CA LEU A 57 0.47 -5.24 -3.02
C LEU A 57 0.18 -3.78 -3.39
N ILE A 58 -0.80 -3.14 -2.76
CA ILE A 58 -1.15 -1.74 -3.00
C ILE A 58 0.00 -0.83 -2.56
N THR A 59 0.59 -1.05 -1.39
CA THR A 59 1.71 -0.26 -0.89
C THR A 59 2.93 -0.39 -1.77
N LEU A 60 3.26 -1.62 -2.20
CA LEU A 60 4.39 -1.87 -3.10
C LEU A 60 4.16 -1.23 -4.47
N GLY A 61 2.98 -1.44 -5.06
CA GLY A 61 2.61 -0.85 -6.34
C GLY A 61 2.60 0.68 -6.30
N GLY A 62 2.01 1.26 -5.26
CA GLY A 62 1.99 2.70 -5.03
C GLY A 62 3.38 3.30 -4.85
N THR A 63 4.25 2.63 -4.09
CA THR A 63 5.64 3.04 -3.90
C THR A 63 6.41 3.03 -5.22
N ILE A 64 6.31 1.95 -6.01
CA ILE A 64 6.94 1.86 -7.33
C ILE A 64 6.40 2.93 -8.27
N PHE A 65 5.08 3.17 -8.27
CA PHE A 65 4.45 4.18 -9.10
C PHE A 65 4.95 5.59 -8.76
N ILE A 66 5.00 5.95 -7.48
CA ILE A 66 5.50 7.24 -7.01
C ILE A 66 6.98 7.40 -7.40
N LEU A 67 7.82 6.41 -7.11
CA LEU A 67 9.25 6.46 -7.45
C LEU A 67 9.47 6.61 -8.96
N ARG A 68 8.71 5.87 -9.78
CA ARG A 68 8.80 6.01 -11.24
C ARG A 68 8.37 7.39 -11.71
N THR A 69 7.31 7.94 -11.12
CA THR A 69 6.81 9.28 -11.47
C THR A 69 7.85 10.34 -11.13
N LEU A 70 8.41 10.28 -9.92
CA LEU A 70 9.44 11.22 -9.46
C LEU A 70 10.72 11.13 -10.29
N LEU A 71 11.21 9.92 -10.58
CA LEU A 71 12.44 9.71 -11.35
C LEU A 71 12.29 10.02 -12.85
N THR A 72 11.06 10.01 -13.38
CA THR A 72 10.80 10.34 -14.79
C THR A 72 10.55 11.85 -14.99
N ALA A 73 10.14 12.56 -13.94
CA ALA A 73 9.86 14.00 -13.99
C ALA A 73 11.09 14.86 -14.34
N GLU A 74 12.30 14.38 -14.04
CA GLU A 74 13.58 15.06 -14.34
C GLU A 74 13.92 15.11 -15.85
N ARG A 75 13.11 14.51 -16.72
CA ARG A 75 13.42 14.31 -18.15
C ARG A 75 12.75 15.29 -19.11
N GLN A 76 12.43 16.50 -18.67
CA GLN A 76 12.15 17.62 -19.57
C GLN A 76 13.42 18.46 -19.73
N PRO A 77 14.27 18.17 -20.74
CA PRO A 77 15.36 19.08 -21.07
C PRO A 77 14.74 20.39 -21.54
N ALA A 78 14.99 21.46 -20.80
CA ALA A 78 14.72 22.85 -21.18
C ALA A 78 15.46 23.30 -22.47
N THR A 79 16.04 22.36 -23.22
CA THR A 79 16.82 22.59 -24.43
C THR A 79 15.94 22.81 -25.66
N SER A 80 14.66 22.40 -25.64
CA SER A 80 13.77 22.54 -26.80
C SER A 80 13.30 23.98 -27.06
N SER A 81 13.34 24.88 -26.07
CA SER A 81 12.90 26.28 -26.25
C SER A 81 13.97 27.20 -26.82
N ILE A 82 15.26 26.92 -26.58
CA ILE A 82 16.36 27.79 -27.03
C ILE A 82 16.59 27.66 -28.55
N ILE A 83 16.42 26.46 -29.12
CA ILE A 83 16.64 26.24 -30.56
C ILE A 83 15.47 26.82 -31.39
N GLN A 84 14.25 26.88 -30.83
CA GLN A 84 13.08 27.38 -31.54
C GLN A 84 13.04 28.91 -31.63
N GLU A 85 13.49 29.63 -30.59
CA GLU A 85 13.64 31.10 -30.67
C GLU A 85 14.77 31.52 -31.61
N GLN A 86 15.91 30.81 -31.61
CA GLN A 86 17.04 31.12 -32.49
C GLN A 86 16.68 30.92 -33.97
N SER A 87 15.90 29.88 -34.31
CA SER A 87 15.42 29.64 -35.68
C SER A 87 14.34 30.62 -36.16
N ALA A 88 13.59 31.25 -35.24
CA ALA A 88 12.57 32.25 -35.59
C ALA A 88 13.14 33.67 -35.74
N ALA A 89 14.32 33.94 -35.16
CA ALA A 89 14.99 35.23 -35.25
C ALA A 89 15.88 35.38 -36.50
N GLU A 90 16.12 34.32 -37.27
CA GLU A 90 16.97 34.29 -38.47
C GLU A 90 16.18 34.19 -39.80
N ALA A 91 14.86 34.34 -39.76
CA ALA A 91 13.95 34.35 -40.92
C ALA A 91 13.30 35.72 -41.14
#